data_AF-S5DS07-F1
#
_entry.id   AF-S5DS07-F1
#
_cell.length_a   1.000
_cell.length_b   1.000
_cell.length_c   1.000
_cell.angle_alpha   90.00
_cell.angle_beta   90.00
_cell.angle_gamma   90.00
#
_symmetry.space_group_name_H-M   'P 1'
#
loop_
_entity.id
_entity.type
_entity.pdbx_description
1 polymer ?
#
loop_
_entity_poly.entity_id
_entity_poly.type
_entity_poly.pdbx_seq_one_letter_code
_entity_poly.pdbx_strand_id
1 'polypeptide(L)'
;YWHYHDHAVGTPHGTDGLGMGLYGRVVVRRAGDILQDTQITIVFDDMRSKPGHGAPEIRATVADRVEIIMIKHGEYYHTFHMHGHRWADNRTRLLVGPDDVSRVIDNKITVPADSFGIQVIARENVGRGAWMYHCHVQSH
;
A
#
# COMPACT_ATOMS: atom_id res chain seq x y z
N TYR A 1 9.13 5.54 1.60
CA TYR A 1 8.43 4.49 2.37
C TYR A 1 9.29 3.26 2.31
N TRP A 2 9.44 2.58 3.42
CA TRP A 2 10.33 1.45 3.59
C TRP A 2 9.61 0.36 4.41
N HIS A 3 10.27 -0.78 4.57
CA HIS A 3 9.81 -1.87 5.41
C HIS A 3 10.99 -2.56 6.08
N TYR A 4 10.69 -3.39 7.08
CA TYR A 4 11.63 -4.32 7.70
C TYR A 4 11.03 -5.72 7.67
N HIS A 5 11.89 -6.74 7.66
CA HIS A 5 11.47 -8.13 7.78
C HIS A 5 12.57 -9.02 8.37
N ASP A 6 12.18 -10.23 8.78
CA ASP A 6 13.14 -11.27 9.16
C ASP A 6 14.00 -11.74 7.97
N HIS A 7 15.24 -12.14 8.24
CA HIS A 7 16.19 -12.62 7.23
C HIS A 7 16.90 -13.93 7.64
N ALA A 8 16.38 -14.65 8.64
CA ALA A 8 17.07 -15.80 9.22
C ALA A 8 16.18 -17.02 9.48
N VAL A 9 14.85 -16.87 9.51
CA VAL A 9 13.91 -17.96 9.79
C VAL A 9 13.67 -18.77 8.51
N GLY A 10 13.91 -20.08 8.60
CA GLY A 10 13.71 -21.05 7.51
C GLY A 10 14.87 -21.11 6.52
N THR A 11 15.21 -19.97 5.90
CA THR A 11 16.27 -19.87 4.90
C THR A 11 17.23 -18.72 5.24
N PRO A 12 18.42 -18.66 4.62
CA PRO A 12 19.31 -17.48 4.71
C PRO A 12 18.70 -16.18 4.19
N HIS A 13 17.49 -16.21 3.62
CA HIS A 13 16.74 -15.07 3.13
C HIS A 13 15.41 -14.86 3.89
N GLY A 14 15.19 -15.56 5.01
CA GLY A 14 14.01 -15.37 5.86
C GLY A 14 12.67 -15.81 5.26
N THR A 15 12.68 -16.76 4.31
CA THR A 15 11.47 -17.16 3.56
C THR A 15 10.33 -17.62 4.48
N ASP A 16 10.64 -18.42 5.50
CA ASP A 16 9.61 -18.91 6.43
C ASP A 16 9.19 -17.81 7.39
N GLY A 17 10.12 -16.93 7.80
CA GLY A 17 9.81 -15.77 8.63
C GLY A 17 8.79 -14.84 7.96
N LEU A 18 8.97 -14.57 6.66
CA LEU A 18 7.99 -13.84 5.86
C LEU A 18 6.64 -14.57 5.83
N GLY A 19 6.63 -15.88 5.58
CA GLY A 19 5.40 -16.69 5.59
C GLY A 19 4.68 -16.73 6.94
N MET A 20 5.38 -16.42 8.04
CA MET A 20 4.82 -16.30 9.40
C MET A 20 4.38 -14.88 9.76
N GLY A 21 4.54 -13.91 8.85
CA GLY A 21 4.14 -12.52 9.07
C GLY A 21 5.22 -11.64 9.73
N LEU A 22 6.50 -12.04 9.72
CA LEU A 22 7.59 -11.26 10.31
C LEU A 22 8.03 -10.12 9.39
N TYR A 23 7.15 -9.15 9.18
CA TYR A 23 7.39 -7.94 8.41
C TYR A 23 6.64 -6.74 9.01
N GLY A 24 7.09 -5.52 8.69
CA GLY A 24 6.42 -4.31 9.12
C GLY A 24 6.85 -3.06 8.35
N ARG A 25 6.08 -1.98 8.53
CA ARG A 25 6.34 -0.71 7.85
C ARG A 25 7.42 0.11 8.54
N VAL A 26 8.18 0.87 7.74
CA VAL A 26 9.05 1.97 8.19
C VAL A 26 8.73 3.22 7.37
N VAL A 27 8.39 4.32 8.04
CA VAL A 27 8.13 5.60 7.37
C VAL A 27 9.15 6.64 7.85
N VAL A 28 10.05 7.03 6.96
CA VAL A 28 11.00 8.13 7.17
C VAL A 28 10.46 9.36 6.45
N ARG A 29 10.23 10.44 7.19
CA ARG A 29 9.66 11.69 6.67
C ARG A 29 10.73 12.74 6.48
N ARG A 30 10.59 13.54 5.43
CA ARG A 30 11.32 14.80 5.26
C ARG A 30 10.64 15.89 6.09
N ALA A 31 11.40 16.86 6.58
CA ALA A 31 10.82 18.07 7.17
C ALA A 31 9.84 18.72 6.17
N GLY A 32 8.64 19.07 6.65
CA GLY A 32 7.57 19.62 5.82
C GLY A 32 6.71 18.60 5.08
N ASP A 33 6.97 17.30 5.19
CA ASP A 33 6.05 16.28 4.66
C ASP A 33 4.68 16.38 5.36
N ILE A 34 3.62 16.34 4.55
CA ILE A 34 2.25 16.36 5.06
C ILE A 34 1.98 15.09 5.87
N LEU A 35 1.44 15.29 7.07
CA LEU A 35 1.03 14.21 7.97
C LEU A 35 -0.42 13.82 7.70
N GLN A 36 -0.69 12.53 7.90
CA GLN A 36 -1.98 11.88 7.76
C GLN A 36 -2.78 11.89 9.05
N ASP A 37 -4.11 11.78 8.93
CA ASP A 37 -5.00 11.56 10.07
C ASP A 37 -5.01 10.09 10.49
N THR A 38 -4.94 9.19 9.52
CA THR A 38 -4.93 7.73 9.74
C THR A 38 -3.85 7.07 8.88
N GLN A 39 -3.11 6.12 9.48
CA GLN A 39 -2.05 5.37 8.80
C GLN A 39 -2.28 3.86 8.89
N ILE A 40 -2.40 3.21 7.75
CA ILE A 40 -2.63 1.78 7.63
C ILE A 40 -1.54 1.10 6.79
N THR A 41 -1.39 -0.20 6.96
CA THR A 41 -0.50 -1.02 6.15
C THR A 41 -1.29 -2.10 5.46
N ILE A 42 -1.04 -2.27 4.17
CA ILE A 42 -1.55 -3.36 3.35
C ILE A 42 -0.34 -4.14 2.88
N VAL A 43 -0.29 -5.44 3.18
CA VAL A 43 0.76 -6.34 2.71
C VAL A 43 0.17 -7.39 1.79
N PHE A 44 0.65 -7.44 0.55
CA PHE A 44 0.43 -8.58 -0.33
C PHE A 44 1.55 -9.58 -0.08
N ASP A 45 1.28 -10.53 0.79
CA ASP A 45 2.18 -11.61 1.17
C ASP A 45 1.72 -12.90 0.48
N ASP A 46 1.99 -12.98 -0.82
CA ASP A 46 1.37 -13.94 -1.74
C ASP A 46 -0.17 -13.95 -1.61
N MET A 47 -0.75 -15.16 -1.57
CA MET A 47 -2.17 -15.42 -1.34
C MET A 47 -2.47 -15.77 0.13
N ARG A 48 -1.51 -15.50 1.04
CA ARG A 48 -1.53 -16.02 2.43
C ARG A 48 -2.19 -15.09 3.42
N SER A 49 -2.32 -13.80 3.08
CA SER A 49 -2.60 -12.77 4.08
C SER A 49 -3.91 -12.97 4.84
N LYS A 50 -5.00 -13.48 4.24
CA LYS A 50 -6.21 -14.03 4.91
C LYS A 50 -7.02 -14.95 3.99
N PRO A 51 -7.47 -16.15 4.42
CA PRO A 51 -8.37 -16.99 3.62
C PRO A 51 -9.73 -16.34 3.37
N GLY A 52 -10.38 -16.66 2.25
CA GLY A 52 -11.84 -16.53 2.07
C GLY A 52 -12.43 -15.10 2.11
N HIS A 53 -11.84 -14.15 1.39
CA HIS A 53 -12.30 -12.74 1.34
C HIS A 53 -12.21 -11.98 2.67
N GLY A 54 -11.38 -12.45 3.62
CA GLY A 54 -11.21 -11.81 4.93
C GLY A 54 -10.38 -10.52 4.93
N ALA A 55 -10.08 -9.91 3.78
CA ALA A 55 -9.23 -8.73 3.67
C ALA A 55 -9.67 -7.61 4.64
N PRO A 56 -8.73 -6.89 5.28
CA PRO A 56 -9.07 -5.91 6.30
C PRO A 56 -9.93 -4.77 5.75
N GLU A 57 -11.06 -4.49 6.38
CA GLU A 57 -11.84 -3.30 6.07
C GLU A 57 -11.11 -2.05 6.59
N ILE A 58 -11.02 -1.03 5.74
CA ILE A 58 -10.45 0.27 6.10
C ILE A 58 -11.59 1.26 6.20
N ARG A 59 -11.78 1.84 7.39
CA ARG A 59 -12.81 2.84 7.65
C ARG A 59 -12.14 4.20 7.82
N ALA A 60 -12.62 5.18 7.06
CA ALA A 60 -12.19 6.56 7.14
C ALA A 60 -13.42 7.49 7.11
N THR A 61 -13.33 8.60 7.81
CA THR A 61 -14.36 9.65 7.83
C THR A 61 -14.13 10.61 6.67
N VAL A 62 -15.15 11.43 6.37
CA VAL A 62 -15.12 12.39 5.27
C VAL A 62 -13.96 13.37 5.44
N ALA A 63 -13.17 13.56 4.39
CA ALA A 63 -12.01 14.44 4.35
C ALA A 63 -10.80 14.00 5.18
N ASP A 64 -10.84 12.82 5.80
CA ASP A 64 -9.64 12.23 6.42
C ASP A 64 -8.55 12.03 5.37
N ARG A 65 -7.34 12.47 5.69
CA ARG A 65 -6.13 12.09 4.96
C ARG A 65 -5.69 10.72 5.43
N VAL A 66 -5.89 9.73 4.57
CA VAL A 66 -5.52 8.34 4.82
C VAL A 66 -4.20 8.06 4.15
N GLU A 67 -3.21 7.64 4.93
CA GLU A 67 -1.94 7.12 4.42
C GLU A 67 -1.94 5.60 4.43
N ILE A 68 -1.67 5.00 3.28
CA ILE A 68 -1.61 3.55 3.10
C ILE A 68 -0.19 3.19 2.72
N ILE A 69 0.48 2.39 3.55
CA ILE A 69 1.78 1.80 3.23
C ILE A 69 1.52 0.44 2.60
N MET A 70 1.84 0.30 1.33
CA MET A 70 1.72 -0.95 0.59
C MET A 70 3.08 -1.64 0.52
N ILE A 71 3.13 -2.91 0.95
CA ILE A 71 4.33 -3.75 0.93
C ILE A 71 3.98 -5.05 0.18
N LYS A 72 4.92 -5.59 -0.59
CA LYS A 72 4.76 -6.88 -1.27
C LYS A 72 5.83 -7.87 -0.82
N HIS A 73 5.44 -9.08 -0.42
CA HIS A 73 6.32 -10.17 0.01
C HIS A 73 5.91 -11.52 -0.61
N GLY A 74 6.82 -12.50 -0.56
CA GLY A 74 6.61 -13.83 -1.17
C GLY A 74 7.05 -13.88 -2.63
N GLU A 75 6.47 -14.77 -3.42
CA GLU A 75 6.92 -15.16 -4.76
C GLU A 75 6.19 -14.44 -5.91
N TYR A 76 4.90 -14.08 -5.74
CA TYR A 76 4.10 -13.58 -6.87
C TYR A 76 4.31 -12.10 -7.18
N TYR A 77 4.08 -11.67 -8.42
CA TYR A 77 3.84 -10.25 -8.68
C TYR A 77 2.36 -9.92 -8.43
N HIS A 78 2.08 -8.68 -8.08
CA HIS A 78 0.70 -8.19 -7.91
C HIS A 78 0.54 -6.79 -8.50
N THR A 79 -0.71 -6.40 -8.74
CA THR A 79 -1.07 -5.03 -9.09
C THR A 79 -2.00 -4.48 -8.01
N PHE A 80 -1.52 -3.54 -7.19
CA PHE A 80 -2.35 -2.90 -6.16
C PHE A 80 -3.24 -1.85 -6.81
N HIS A 81 -4.56 -2.02 -6.67
CA HIS A 81 -5.57 -1.13 -7.21
C HIS A 81 -6.53 -0.61 -6.13
N MET A 82 -6.97 0.64 -6.26
CA MET A 82 -8.03 1.23 -5.44
C MET A 82 -9.11 1.90 -6.29
N HIS A 83 -10.36 1.60 -5.99
CA HIS A 83 -11.50 2.23 -6.65
C HIS A 83 -11.69 3.65 -6.14
N GLY A 84 -12.08 4.56 -7.05
CA GLY A 84 -12.47 5.93 -6.72
C GLY A 84 -11.34 6.84 -6.21
N HIS A 85 -10.11 6.33 -6.08
CA HIS A 85 -8.97 7.09 -5.55
C HIS A 85 -7.77 6.92 -6.47
N ARG A 86 -6.94 7.96 -6.56
CA ARG A 86 -5.74 8.01 -7.39
C ARG A 86 -4.64 8.75 -6.67
N TRP A 87 -3.41 8.59 -7.12
CA TRP A 87 -2.24 9.17 -6.48
C TRP A 87 -1.10 9.40 -7.48
N ALA A 88 -0.15 10.28 -7.17
CA ALA A 88 1.01 10.51 -8.04
C ALA A 88 2.04 9.38 -7.90
N ASP A 89 2.71 8.93 -8.96
CA ASP A 89 3.73 7.87 -8.90
C ASP A 89 5.12 8.41 -8.49
N ASN A 90 5.20 9.03 -7.32
CA ASN A 90 6.42 9.66 -6.80
C ASN A 90 6.67 9.31 -5.31
N ARG A 91 7.55 10.06 -4.63
CA ARG A 91 7.93 9.78 -3.23
C ARG A 91 6.77 9.91 -2.25
N THR A 92 5.99 11.00 -2.32
CA THR A 92 4.91 11.33 -1.36
C THR A 92 3.54 10.88 -1.85
N ARG A 93 3.44 10.58 -3.14
CA ARG A 93 2.21 10.27 -3.89
C ARG A 93 1.23 11.42 -3.99
N LEU A 94 1.73 12.62 -3.75
CA LEU A 94 1.09 13.89 -4.01
C LEU A 94 1.92 14.59 -5.09
N LEU A 95 1.27 15.25 -6.05
CA LEU A 95 1.98 16.14 -6.96
C LEU A 95 2.56 17.30 -6.16
N VAL A 96 3.84 17.61 -6.38
CA VAL A 96 4.53 18.70 -5.66
C VAL A 96 4.01 20.08 -6.12
N GLY A 97 3.50 20.15 -7.35
CA GLY A 97 2.99 21.36 -7.98
C GLY A 97 2.62 21.12 -9.44
N PRO A 98 2.26 22.17 -10.19
CA PRO A 98 1.84 22.05 -11.59
C PRO A 98 2.94 21.53 -12.53
N ASP A 99 4.21 21.71 -12.16
CA ASP A 99 5.36 21.26 -12.95
C ASP A 99 5.79 19.81 -12.67
N ASP A 100 5.11 19.12 -11.72
CA ASP A 100 5.40 17.73 -11.40
C ASP A 100 4.86 16.80 -12.51
N VAL A 101 5.77 16.20 -13.27
CA VAL A 101 5.47 15.30 -14.40
C VAL A 101 5.17 13.86 -13.98
N SER A 102 5.08 13.58 -12.68
CA SER A 102 4.77 12.25 -12.16
C SER A 102 3.41 11.77 -12.68
N ARG A 103 3.34 10.52 -13.13
CA ARG A 103 2.08 9.92 -13.57
C ARG A 103 1.09 9.90 -12.40
N VAL A 104 -0.17 10.24 -12.66
CA VAL A 104 -1.27 10.00 -11.71
C VAL A 104 -1.88 8.64 -12.03
N ILE A 105 -1.88 7.74 -11.05
CA ILE A 105 -2.27 6.33 -11.21
C ILE A 105 -3.23 5.91 -10.10
N ASP A 106 -3.99 4.86 -10.35
CA ASP A 106 -4.84 4.15 -9.37
C ASP A 106 -4.50 2.66 -9.28
N ASN A 107 -3.52 2.22 -10.08
CA ASN A 107 -3.05 0.85 -10.17
C ASN A 107 -1.53 0.81 -10.32
N LYS A 108 -0.85 -0.01 -9.52
CA LYS A 108 0.61 -0.13 -9.54
C LYS A 108 1.05 -1.59 -9.45
N ILE A 109 1.86 -2.04 -10.41
CA ILE A 109 2.55 -3.33 -10.30
C ILE A 109 3.58 -3.30 -9.15
N THR A 110 3.68 -4.42 -8.44
CA THR A 110 4.52 -4.63 -7.27
C THR A 110 5.12 -6.02 -7.33
N VAL A 111 6.39 -6.12 -6.98
CA VAL A 111 7.18 -7.37 -6.96
C VAL A 111 7.74 -7.63 -5.56
N PRO A 112 8.27 -8.84 -5.26
CA PRO A 112 8.81 -9.17 -3.93
C PRO A 112 9.73 -8.08 -3.38
N ALA A 113 9.52 -7.70 -2.12
CA ALA A 113 10.21 -6.66 -1.37
C ALA A 113 9.96 -5.20 -1.81
N ASP A 114 9.05 -4.95 -2.76
CA ASP A 114 8.60 -3.59 -3.04
C ASP A 114 7.86 -2.97 -1.85
N SER A 115 8.07 -1.67 -1.66
CA SER A 115 7.22 -0.86 -0.80
C SER A 115 7.01 0.54 -1.37
N PHE A 116 5.80 1.06 -1.16
CA PHE A 116 5.47 2.45 -1.39
C PHE A 116 4.38 2.87 -0.40
N GLY A 117 4.10 4.16 -0.32
CA GLY A 117 2.99 4.62 0.51
C GLY A 117 2.24 5.72 -0.19
N ILE A 118 0.92 5.68 -0.17
CA ILE A 118 0.01 6.62 -0.81
C ILE A 118 -0.69 7.46 0.26
N GLN A 119 -1.01 8.71 -0.08
CA GLN A 119 -1.93 9.52 0.70
C GLN A 119 -3.12 9.88 -0.17
N VAL A 120 -4.33 9.62 0.33
CA VAL A 120 -5.58 9.97 -0.34
C VAL A 120 -6.46 10.74 0.62
N ILE A 121 -7.24 11.68 0.08
CA ILE A 121 -8.31 12.32 0.84
C ILE A 121 -9.57 11.48 0.66
N ALA A 122 -10.13 11.01 1.77
CA ALA A 122 -11.32 10.17 1.75
C ALA A 122 -12.48 10.91 1.08
N ARG A 123 -13.02 10.30 0.00
CA ARG A 123 -14.15 10.78 -0.81
C ARG A 123 -13.86 11.99 -1.72
N GLU A 124 -12.60 12.35 -1.96
CA GLU A 124 -12.25 13.45 -2.85
C GLU A 124 -12.90 13.26 -4.23
N ASN A 125 -13.92 14.06 -4.52
CA ASN A 125 -14.68 14.07 -5.78
C ASN A 125 -15.36 12.74 -6.16
N VAL A 126 -15.54 11.78 -5.24
CA VAL A 126 -16.19 10.49 -5.52
C VAL A 126 -17.38 10.15 -4.62
N GLY A 127 -17.57 10.86 -3.51
CA GLY A 127 -18.71 10.63 -2.62
C GLY A 127 -18.51 9.46 -1.64
N ARG A 128 -19.55 9.14 -0.86
CA ARG A 128 -19.51 8.05 0.14
C ARG A 128 -19.65 6.71 -0.59
N GLY A 129 -19.00 5.67 -0.09
CA GLY A 129 -19.16 4.33 -0.63
C GLY A 129 -18.25 3.31 0.04
N ALA A 130 -18.50 2.05 -0.28
CA ALA A 130 -17.57 0.96 -0.05
C ALA A 130 -16.64 0.86 -1.27
N TRP A 131 -15.51 1.56 -1.20
CA TRP A 131 -14.54 1.60 -2.29
C TRP A 131 -13.58 0.41 -2.17
N MET A 132 -13.60 -0.48 -3.16
CA MET A 132 -12.75 -1.66 -3.13
C MET A 132 -11.28 -1.28 -3.29
N TYR A 133 -10.41 -2.05 -2.63
CA TYR A 133 -9.03 -2.19 -3.01
C TYR A 133 -8.76 -3.68 -3.22
N HIS A 134 -7.99 -4.02 -4.24
CA HIS A 134 -7.70 -5.42 -4.55
C HIS A 134 -6.44 -5.58 -5.40
N CYS A 135 -5.98 -6.82 -5.51
CA CYS A 135 -5.05 -7.18 -6.57
C CYS A 135 -5.82 -7.15 -7.91
N HIS A 136 -5.25 -6.54 -8.95
CA HIS A 136 -5.90 -6.51 -10.27
C HIS A 136 -5.44 -7.65 -11.19
N VAL A 137 -4.65 -8.60 -10.69
CA VAL A 137 -4.45 -9.88 -11.38
C VAL A 137 -5.73 -10.68 -11.20
N GLN A 138 -6.42 -11.01 -12.29
CA GLN A 138 -7.81 -11.50 -12.24
C GLN A 138 -8.03 -12.79 -11.43
N SER A 139 -7.00 -13.63 -11.31
CA SER A 139 -7.05 -14.89 -10.55
C SER A 139 -6.65 -14.73 -9.08
N HIS A 140 -6.15 -13.57 -8.69
CA HIS A 140 -5.76 -13.25 -7.31
C HIS A 140 -6.94 -12.65 -6.52
#